data_AF-A0A3Q4GGL1-F1
#
_entry.id   AF-A0A3Q4GGL1-F1
#
_cell.length_a   1.000
_cell.length_b   1.000
_cell.length_c   1.000
_cell.angle_alpha   90.00
_cell.angle_beta   90.00
_cell.angle_gamma   90.00
#
_symmetry.space_group_name_H-M   'P 1'
#
loop_
_entity.id
_entity.type
_entity.pdbx_description
1 polymer ?
#
loop_
_entity_poly.entity_id
_entity_poly.type
_entity_poly.pdbx_seq_one_letter_code
_entity_poly.pdbx_strand_id
1 'polypeptide(L)'
;MADFLKGLPVYNKNNFSRFHADSVCKASNRRPSVYLPTRDYPSEQIIVTEKTNILLRYLHQQWDKKNAAKKREQEPTEGENTAPPRKIARTDNREPNEAS
;
A
#
# COMPACT_ATOMS: atom_id res chain seq x y z
N MET A 1 -15.30 36.23 -6.40
CA MET A 1 -14.27 35.43 -7.13
C MET A 1 -13.06 35.11 -6.24
N ALA A 2 -12.50 36.07 -5.49
CA ALA A 2 -11.25 35.88 -4.74
C ALA A 2 -11.33 34.98 -3.49
N ASP A 3 -12.52 34.77 -2.91
CA ASP A 3 -12.66 33.95 -1.69
C ASP A 3 -12.37 32.46 -1.90
N PHE A 4 -12.49 31.97 -3.15
CA PHE A 4 -12.14 30.60 -3.50
C PHE A 4 -10.62 30.31 -3.36
N LEU A 5 -9.78 31.35 -3.42
CA LEU A 5 -8.32 31.21 -3.36
C LEU A 5 -7.76 31.29 -1.93
N LYS A 6 -8.61 31.43 -0.91
CA LYS A 6 -8.20 31.47 0.50
C LYS A 6 -8.14 30.06 1.09
N GLY A 7 -7.35 29.88 2.15
CA GLY A 7 -7.32 28.64 2.93
C GLY A 7 -6.52 27.49 2.31
N LEU A 8 -5.55 27.78 1.45
CA LEU A 8 -4.63 26.76 0.92
C LEU A 8 -3.87 26.05 2.07
N PRO A 9 -3.53 24.76 1.94
CA PRO A 9 -2.84 24.01 2.98
C PRO A 9 -1.53 24.67 3.41
N VAL A 10 -1.34 24.83 4.72
CA VAL A 10 -0.11 25.33 5.33
C VAL A 10 0.45 24.29 6.29
N TYR A 11 1.43 23.52 5.83
CA TYR A 11 2.14 22.56 6.69
C TYR A 11 3.06 23.27 7.70
N ASN A 12 3.68 24.38 7.28
CA ASN A 12 4.51 25.22 8.14
C ASN A 12 4.51 26.66 7.61
N LYS A 13 4.03 27.61 8.44
CA LYS A 13 3.92 29.04 8.09
C LYS A 13 5.28 29.68 7.75
N ASN A 14 6.37 29.11 8.25
CA ASN A 14 7.71 29.67 8.09
C ASN A 14 8.35 29.33 6.73
N ASN A 15 7.90 28.27 6.04
CA ASN A 15 8.55 27.72 4.83
C ASN A 15 8.86 28.76 3.74
N PHE A 16 7.97 29.75 3.55
CA PHE A 16 8.11 30.79 2.52
C PHE A 16 8.11 32.21 3.09
N SER A 17 8.00 32.36 4.42
CA SER A 17 7.90 33.68 5.10
C SER A 17 9.12 34.59 4.87
N ARG A 18 10.29 34.02 4.56
CA ARG A 18 11.58 34.71 4.39
C ARG A 18 12.16 34.58 2.98
N PHE A 19 11.38 34.04 2.04
CA PHE A 19 11.85 33.86 0.68
C PHE A 19 11.88 35.21 -0.05
N HIS A 20 13.05 35.60 -0.57
CA HIS A 20 13.25 36.82 -1.35
C HIS A 20 13.88 36.48 -2.70
N ALA A 21 13.18 36.77 -3.80
CA ALA A 21 13.66 36.48 -5.16
C ALA A 21 14.63 37.54 -5.70
N ASP A 22 14.66 38.74 -5.09
CA ASP A 22 15.30 39.95 -5.66
C ASP A 22 16.79 40.13 -5.33
N SER A 23 17.47 39.10 -4.81
CA SER A 23 18.92 39.10 -4.72
C SER A 23 19.53 38.89 -6.11
N VAL A 24 19.59 39.96 -6.89
CA VAL A 24 20.39 40.18 -8.12
C VAL A 24 20.93 38.88 -8.71
N CYS A 25 20.16 38.30 -9.64
CA CYS A 25 20.48 37.15 -10.49
C CYS A 25 21.94 36.63 -10.40
N LYS A 26 22.20 35.83 -9.39
CA LYS A 26 23.04 34.64 -9.53
C LYS A 26 22.17 33.44 -9.21
N ALA A 27 21.14 33.23 -10.02
CA ALA A 27 20.56 31.90 -10.25
C ALA A 27 21.59 30.98 -10.96
N SER A 28 22.86 31.07 -10.56
CA SER A 28 23.98 30.31 -11.12
C SER A 28 24.22 29.13 -10.19
N ASN A 29 23.51 28.06 -10.49
CA ASN A 29 24.15 26.75 -10.67
C ASN A 29 24.88 26.14 -9.47
N ARG A 30 24.49 26.42 -8.22
CA ARG A 30 24.76 25.43 -7.16
C ARG A 30 23.81 24.26 -7.37
N ARG A 31 24.15 23.40 -8.33
CA ARG A 31 23.60 22.04 -8.39
C ARG A 31 23.68 21.48 -6.97
N PRO A 32 22.59 20.91 -6.44
CA PRO A 32 22.66 20.20 -5.17
C PRO A 32 23.87 19.27 -5.19
N SER A 33 24.59 19.20 -4.08
CA SER A 33 25.72 18.27 -3.97
C SER A 33 25.24 16.87 -4.29
N VAL A 34 26.02 16.12 -5.06
CA VAL A 34 25.69 14.74 -5.41
C VAL A 34 25.95 13.86 -4.20
N TYR A 35 24.99 13.02 -3.85
CA TYR A 35 25.19 12.00 -2.81
C TYR A 35 26.22 10.97 -3.29
N LEU A 36 27.31 10.84 -2.55
CA LEU A 36 28.33 9.82 -2.76
C LEU A 36 28.22 8.78 -1.63
N PRO A 37 27.59 7.62 -1.86
CA PRO A 37 27.46 6.59 -0.84
C PRO A 37 28.85 6.07 -0.43
N THR A 38 29.17 6.10 0.86
CA THR A 38 30.45 5.61 1.42
C THR A 38 30.31 4.32 2.23
N ARG A 39 29.08 3.91 2.48
CA ARG A 39 28.74 2.71 3.26
C ARG A 39 27.62 1.98 2.55
N ASP A 40 27.78 0.67 2.46
CA ASP A 40 26.75 -0.21 1.95
C ASP A 40 25.84 -0.65 3.10
N TYR A 41 24.54 -0.51 2.88
CA TYR A 41 23.50 -1.01 3.77
C TYR A 41 22.67 -2.04 3.00
N PRO A 42 22.49 -3.27 3.53
CA PRO A 42 21.71 -4.29 2.84
C PRO A 42 20.23 -3.90 2.80
N SER A 43 19.57 -4.16 1.67
CA SER A 43 18.11 -4.01 1.56
C SER A 43 17.40 -5.09 2.36
N GLU A 44 16.35 -4.72 3.11
CA GLU A 44 15.53 -5.68 3.86
C GLU A 44 14.70 -6.59 2.96
N GLN A 45 14.28 -6.09 1.79
CA GLN A 45 13.45 -6.81 0.82
C GLN A 45 13.95 -6.55 -0.60
N ILE A 46 13.65 -7.50 -1.49
CA ILE A 46 13.97 -7.40 -2.92
C ILE A 46 12.70 -7.51 -3.75
N ILE A 47 12.64 -6.75 -4.85
CA ILE A 47 11.55 -6.84 -5.81
C ILE A 47 11.85 -8.01 -6.74
N VAL A 48 10.95 -8.99 -6.78
CA VAL A 48 11.04 -10.16 -7.67
C VAL A 48 9.88 -10.16 -8.66
N THR A 49 10.17 -10.57 -9.89
CA THR A 49 9.14 -10.79 -10.91
C THR A 49 8.75 -12.26 -10.95
N GLU A 50 7.47 -12.54 -11.20
CA GLU A 50 7.02 -13.90 -11.39
C GLU A 50 7.62 -14.48 -12.68
N LYS A 51 8.30 -15.63 -12.55
CA LYS A 51 8.92 -16.34 -13.69
C LYS A 51 7.91 -17.01 -14.64
N THR A 52 6.66 -17.15 -14.22
CA THR A 52 5.66 -17.91 -14.98
C THR A 52 5.19 -17.11 -16.18
N ASN A 53 5.17 -17.76 -17.34
CA ASN A 53 4.55 -17.18 -18.54
C ASN A 53 3.08 -16.84 -18.27
N ILE A 54 2.64 -15.66 -18.71
CA ILE A 54 1.31 -15.13 -18.43
C ILE A 54 0.18 -16.00 -18.97
N LEU A 55 0.38 -16.64 -20.13
CA LEU A 55 -0.62 -17.53 -20.72
C LEU A 55 -0.74 -18.82 -19.91
N LEU A 56 0.38 -19.42 -19.52
CA LEU A 56 0.38 -20.63 -18.69
C LEU A 56 -0.25 -20.36 -17.32
N ARG A 57 0.09 -19.24 -16.68
CA ARG A 57 -0.53 -18.82 -15.42
C ARG A 57 -2.04 -18.70 -15.55
N TYR A 58 -2.52 -18.09 -16.64
CA TYR A 58 -3.95 -17.98 -16.90
C TYR A 58 -4.62 -19.36 -17.09
N LEU A 59 -4.04 -20.23 -17.92
CA LEU A 59 -4.60 -21.56 -18.19
C LEU A 59 -4.65 -22.42 -16.92
N HIS A 60 -3.58 -22.45 -16.12
CA HIS A 60 -3.56 -23.14 -14.83
C HIS A 60 -4.63 -22.57 -13.89
N GLN A 61 -4.76 -21.25 -13.80
CA GLN A 61 -5.78 -20.62 -12.97
C GLN A 61 -7.21 -21.00 -13.39
N GLN A 62 -7.50 -21.06 -14.70
CA GLN A 62 -8.79 -21.51 -15.21
C GLN A 62 -9.05 -22.99 -14.89
N TRP A 63 -8.01 -23.82 -15.05
CA TRP A 63 -8.08 -25.24 -14.73
C TRP A 63 -8.34 -25.50 -13.25
N ASP A 64 -7.59 -24.85 -12.36
CA ASP A 64 -7.73 -24.98 -10.91
C ASP A 64 -9.11 -24.52 -10.44
N LYS A 65 -9.61 -23.40 -10.97
CA LYS A 65 -10.99 -22.92 -10.70
C LYS A 65 -12.04 -23.96 -11.11
N LYS A 66 -11.91 -24.56 -12.30
CA LYS A 66 -12.85 -25.58 -12.79
C LYS A 66 -12.82 -26.85 -11.95
N ASN A 67 -11.66 -27.25 -11.45
CA ASN A 67 -11.52 -28.46 -10.64
C ASN A 67 -11.81 -28.25 -9.15
N ALA A 68 -11.65 -27.03 -8.63
CA ALA A 68 -12.10 -26.66 -7.30
C ALA A 68 -13.62 -26.82 -7.15
N ALA A 69 -14.39 -26.51 -8.20
CA ALA A 69 -15.83 -26.76 -8.23
C ALA A 69 -16.16 -28.26 -8.12
N LYS A 70 -15.43 -29.14 -8.83
CA LYS A 70 -15.63 -30.59 -8.77
C LYS A 70 -15.28 -31.19 -7.41
N LYS A 71 -14.24 -30.68 -6.74
CA LYS A 71 -13.88 -31.11 -5.37
C LYS A 71 -14.91 -30.68 -4.33
N ARG A 72 -15.67 -29.60 -4.56
CA ARG A 72 -16.77 -29.18 -3.67
C ARG A 72 -18.02 -30.04 -3.83
N GLU A 73 -18.26 -30.61 -5.01
CA GLU A 73 -19.38 -31.52 -5.27
C GLU A 73 -19.08 -32.98 -4.89
N GLN A 74 -17.80 -33.35 -4.75
CA GLN A 74 -17.37 -34.68 -4.29
C GLN A 74 -17.29 -34.82 -2.76
N GLU A 75 -17.99 -33.97 -2.00
CA GLU A 75 -18.36 -34.33 -0.63
C GLU A 75 -19.67 -35.11 -0.70
N PRO A 76 -19.74 -36.38 -0.27
CA PRO A 76 -21.00 -37.09 -0.15
C PRO A 76 -21.78 -36.44 1.00
N THR A 77 -22.65 -35.47 0.72
CA THR A 77 -23.70 -35.07 1.64
C THR A 77 -24.81 -36.12 1.63
N GLU A 78 -24.52 -37.29 2.18
CA GLU A 78 -25.51 -38.05 2.94
C GLU A 78 -25.42 -37.53 4.38
N GLY A 79 -26.45 -36.82 4.83
CA GLY A 79 -26.49 -36.29 6.20
C GLY A 79 -26.99 -34.87 6.27
N GLU A 80 -28.30 -34.74 6.19
CA GLU A 80 -29.12 -33.73 6.86
C GLU A 80 -28.38 -32.91 7.94
N ASN A 81 -28.13 -31.63 7.70
CA ASN A 81 -28.13 -30.59 8.74
C ASN A 81 -28.14 -29.19 8.10
N THR A 82 -29.31 -28.57 8.13
CA THR A 82 -29.54 -27.17 7.79
C THR A 82 -28.91 -26.24 8.84
N ALA A 83 -27.76 -25.63 8.55
CA ALA A 83 -27.32 -24.43 9.26
C ALA A 83 -26.43 -23.52 8.38
N PRO A 84 -26.74 -22.23 8.23
CA PRO A 84 -25.98 -21.33 7.38
C PRO A 84 -24.63 -20.94 8.03
N PRO A 85 -23.57 -20.71 7.23
CA PRO A 85 -22.25 -20.37 7.76
C PRO A 85 -22.27 -18.98 8.39
N ARG A 86 -22.21 -18.92 9.72
CA ARG A 86 -22.05 -17.64 10.44
C ARG A 86 -20.63 -17.14 10.22
N LYS A 87 -20.52 -16.09 9.40
CA LYS A 87 -19.36 -15.19 9.34
C LYS A 87 -19.02 -14.69 10.74
N ILE A 88 -17.76 -14.80 11.17
CA ILE A 88 -17.17 -13.88 12.14
C ILE A 88 -15.74 -13.56 11.68
N ALA A 89 -15.53 -12.31 11.26
CA ALA A 89 -14.22 -11.68 11.27
C ALA A 89 -14.24 -10.63 12.40
N ARG A 90 -13.03 -10.36 12.93
CA ARG A 90 -12.64 -9.24 13.80
C ARG A 90 -12.58 -9.54 15.30
N THR A 91 -11.39 -9.94 15.76
CA THR A 91 -10.95 -9.68 17.13
C THR A 91 -10.14 -8.39 17.12
N ASP A 92 -10.82 -7.29 17.43
CA ASP A 92 -10.21 -6.07 17.95
C ASP A 92 -10.33 -6.17 19.47
N ASN A 93 -9.23 -6.52 20.16
CA ASN A 93 -9.19 -6.55 21.61
C ASN A 93 -8.54 -5.26 22.11
N ARG A 94 -9.45 -4.34 22.41
CA ARG A 94 -9.36 -3.09 23.15
C ARG A 94 -8.61 -3.26 24.48
N GLU A 95 -7.62 -2.41 24.73
CA GLU A 95 -6.97 -2.26 26.04
C GLU A 95 -7.96 -1.74 27.11
N PRO A 96 -7.92 -2.29 28.34
CA PRO A 96 -8.51 -1.63 29.50
C PRO A 96 -7.49 -0.70 30.17
N ASN A 97 -7.88 0.57 30.22
CA ASN A 97 -7.35 1.64 31.06
C ASN A 97 -7.48 1.24 32.56
N GLU A 98 -6.37 1.17 33.30
CA GLU A 98 -6.41 1.15 34.76
C GLU A 98 -6.07 2.54 35.32
N ALA A 99 -7.01 3.08 36.07
CA ALA A 99 -6.81 4.18 36.99
C ALA A 99 -6.35 3.60 38.34
N SER A 100 -5.25 4.13 38.86
CA SER A 100 -4.95 4.30 40.30
C SER A 100 -3.92 5.40 40.46
#